data_AF-A0A7W7G1J3-F1
#
_entry.id   AF-A0A7W7G1J3-F1
#
_cell.length_a   1.000
_cell.length_b   1.000
_cell.length_c   1.000
_cell.angle_alpha   90.00
_cell.angle_beta   90.00
_cell.angle_gamma   90.00
#
_symmetry.space_group_name_H-M   'P 1'
#
loop_
_entity.id
_entity.type
_entity.pdbx_description
1 polymer ?
#
loop_
_entity_poly.entity_id
_entity_poly.type
_entity_poly.pdbx_seq_one_letter_code
_entity_poly.pdbx_strand_id
1 'polypeptide(L)'
;MPYGWMLAAYPKDYRRRHGAELLEPLLTENRRPTVGEMANLAIHGLRTRLGRSASRTVVVWALLVTVIGGMFGAAAGSWVGWHTGGSLPSPSWTRALLTDVAPGAAVGPGEPPPSSPFVFEGRPLRWADTDDLLLGRGGEYQAAVATGWAGLPRGADLEAQAAYAANRLAATGWTVHTPTRTEVDGCGSERCQPWNNFTAARDDLVLTLDVYPAPDAQEATVSVALERVTPAGARVGGALGGLVAAVAAFLVFGWASRRTGRPGHPARLAVMFPFAVGLLLWWGPALAAIRRVASQTEGWPRASGPQLWDWIGQPAFLLLFVAGTSFAALSLLLAAVPPHPELLETAPTPTSDTTG
;
A
#
# COMPACT_ATOMS: atom_id res chain seq x y z
N MET A 1 -7.63 -34.75 -19.52
CA MET A 1 -6.92 -33.81 -20.42
C MET A 1 -6.20 -32.75 -19.59
N PRO A 2 -4.86 -32.81 -19.45
CA PRO A 2 -4.10 -31.85 -18.65
C PRO A 2 -4.02 -30.42 -19.25
N TYR A 3 -4.53 -30.19 -20.46
CA TYR A 3 -4.44 -28.90 -21.17
C TYR A 3 -5.67 -27.99 -21.03
N GLY A 4 -6.74 -28.46 -20.36
CA GLY A 4 -8.00 -27.70 -20.26
C GLY A 4 -7.88 -26.35 -19.54
N TRP A 5 -6.95 -26.23 -18.59
CA TRP A 5 -6.69 -24.99 -17.85
C TRP A 5 -6.05 -23.91 -18.74
N MET A 6 -5.24 -24.27 -19.74
CA MET A 6 -4.63 -23.30 -20.66
C MET A 6 -5.68 -22.59 -21.50
N LEU A 7 -6.69 -23.33 -21.95
CA LEU A 7 -7.82 -22.78 -22.68
C LEU A 7 -8.77 -21.95 -21.79
N ALA A 8 -8.60 -21.97 -20.46
CA ALA A 8 -9.37 -21.09 -19.58
C ALA A 8 -9.03 -19.61 -19.81
N ALA A 9 -7.84 -19.29 -20.35
CA ALA A 9 -7.47 -17.93 -20.73
C ALA A 9 -8.30 -17.38 -21.90
N TYR A 10 -8.93 -18.22 -22.72
CA TYR A 10 -9.77 -17.80 -23.85
C TYR A 10 -11.24 -17.60 -23.44
N PRO A 11 -12.01 -16.71 -24.10
CA PRO A 11 -13.46 -16.63 -23.92
C PRO A 11 -14.13 -17.98 -24.22
N LYS A 12 -15.24 -18.29 -23.52
CA LYS A 12 -15.96 -19.57 -23.64
C LYS A 12 -16.34 -19.89 -25.09
N ASP A 13 -16.85 -18.89 -25.82
CA ASP A 13 -17.31 -19.09 -27.20
C ASP A 13 -16.16 -19.30 -28.17
N TYR A 14 -15.06 -18.58 -27.97
CA TYR A 14 -13.85 -18.74 -28.78
C TYR A 14 -13.25 -20.12 -28.58
N ARG A 15 -13.13 -20.57 -27.31
CA ARG A 15 -12.68 -21.92 -26.98
C ARG A 15 -13.57 -23.01 -27.58
N ARG A 16 -14.88 -22.80 -27.63
CA ARG A 16 -15.82 -23.78 -28.22
C ARG A 16 -15.63 -23.91 -29.73
N ARG A 17 -15.33 -22.81 -30.42
CA ARG A 17 -15.15 -22.79 -31.88
C ARG A 17 -13.75 -23.22 -32.32
N HIS A 18 -12.71 -22.69 -31.68
CA HIS A 18 -11.32 -22.83 -32.12
C HIS A 18 -10.45 -23.66 -31.16
N GLY A 19 -11.04 -24.26 -30.12
CA GLY A 19 -10.26 -24.99 -29.09
C GLY A 19 -9.52 -26.21 -29.62
N ALA A 20 -10.07 -26.88 -30.63
CA ALA A 20 -9.41 -28.00 -31.30
C ALA A 20 -8.20 -27.52 -32.11
N GLU A 21 -8.38 -26.49 -32.95
CA GLU A 21 -7.32 -25.86 -33.75
C GLU A 21 -6.16 -25.35 -32.89
N LEU A 22 -6.46 -24.79 -31.71
CA LEU A 22 -5.44 -24.29 -30.78
C LEU A 22 -4.59 -25.39 -30.13
N LEU A 23 -5.15 -26.60 -29.96
CA LEU A 23 -4.46 -27.72 -29.33
C LEU A 23 -3.90 -28.73 -30.34
N GLU A 24 -4.39 -28.71 -31.57
CA GLU A 24 -3.99 -29.62 -32.63
C GLU A 24 -2.46 -29.69 -32.81
N PRO A 25 -1.70 -28.58 -32.88
CA PRO A 25 -0.24 -28.65 -33.00
C PRO A 25 0.42 -29.39 -31.81
N LEU A 26 -0.09 -29.18 -30.59
CA LEU A 26 0.45 -29.81 -29.38
C LEU A 26 0.09 -31.30 -29.29
N LEU A 27 -1.08 -31.68 -29.78
CA LEU A 27 -1.57 -33.06 -29.78
C LEU A 27 -0.89 -33.88 -30.88
N THR A 28 -0.72 -33.31 -32.07
CA THR A 28 -0.10 -33.98 -33.23
C THR A 28 1.38 -34.31 -32.99
N GLU A 29 2.11 -33.44 -32.29
CA GLU A 29 3.52 -33.66 -31.98
C GLU A 29 3.74 -34.53 -30.72
N ASN A 30 2.66 -34.90 -30.00
CA ASN A 30 2.66 -35.66 -28.74
C ASN A 30 3.74 -35.23 -27.73
N ARG A 31 4.08 -33.94 -27.71
CA ARG A 31 5.12 -33.37 -26.85
C ARG A 31 4.52 -32.52 -25.75
N ARG A 32 5.25 -32.39 -24.64
CA ARG A 32 4.88 -31.45 -23.59
C ARG A 32 5.15 -30.02 -24.08
N PRO A 33 4.20 -29.09 -23.95
CA PRO A 33 4.42 -27.70 -24.31
C PRO A 33 5.55 -27.12 -23.44
N THR A 34 6.42 -26.36 -24.08
CA THR A 34 7.46 -25.59 -23.41
C THR A 34 6.84 -24.47 -22.58
N VAL A 35 7.56 -23.99 -21.56
CA VAL A 35 7.12 -22.84 -20.74
C VAL A 35 6.81 -21.62 -21.61
N GLY A 36 7.59 -21.39 -22.68
CA GLY A 36 7.36 -20.31 -23.63
C GLY A 36 6.05 -20.44 -24.41
N GLU A 37 5.70 -21.65 -24.85
CA GLU A 37 4.42 -21.90 -25.55
C GLU A 37 3.23 -21.76 -24.62
N MET A 38 3.34 -22.26 -23.37
CA MET A 38 2.32 -22.08 -22.35
C MET A 38 2.06 -20.59 -22.08
N ALA A 39 3.13 -19.81 -21.92
CA ALA A 39 3.05 -18.37 -21.72
C ALA A 39 2.44 -17.67 -22.94
N ASN A 40 2.86 -18.03 -24.16
CA ASN A 40 2.32 -17.44 -25.38
C ASN A 40 0.81 -17.72 -25.55
N LEU A 41 0.37 -18.96 -25.31
CA LEU A 41 -1.05 -19.34 -25.35
C LEU A 41 -1.87 -18.58 -24.30
N ALA A 42 -1.36 -18.47 -23.07
CA ALA A 42 -2.03 -17.72 -22.00
C ALA A 42 -2.16 -16.23 -22.34
N ILE A 43 -1.08 -15.60 -22.82
CA ILE A 43 -1.06 -14.20 -23.24
C ILE A 43 -2.03 -13.97 -24.40
N HIS A 44 -2.04 -14.86 -25.40
CA HIS A 44 -2.94 -14.73 -26.54
C HIS A 44 -4.41 -14.88 -26.13
N GLY A 45 -4.72 -15.85 -25.26
CA GLY A 45 -6.06 -16.00 -24.68
C GLY A 45 -6.51 -14.75 -23.92
N LEU A 46 -5.63 -14.16 -23.11
CA LEU A 46 -5.89 -12.91 -22.40
C LEU A 46 -6.14 -11.74 -23.37
N ARG A 47 -5.32 -11.57 -24.42
CA ARG A 47 -5.53 -10.54 -25.45
C ARG A 47 -6.91 -10.68 -26.10
N THR A 48 -7.33 -11.91 -26.39
CA THR A 48 -8.65 -12.23 -26.95
C THR A 48 -9.76 -11.90 -25.95
N ARG A 49 -9.60 -12.22 -24.66
CA ARG A 49 -10.56 -11.80 -23.61
C ARG A 49 -10.66 -10.28 -23.45
N LEU A 50 -9.55 -9.56 -23.62
CA LEU A 50 -9.49 -8.10 -23.55
C LEU A 50 -9.98 -7.41 -24.85
N GLY A 51 -10.40 -8.18 -25.86
CA GLY A 51 -10.94 -7.67 -27.12
C GLY A 51 -9.92 -7.03 -28.05
N ARG A 52 -8.62 -7.29 -27.83
CA ARG A 52 -7.51 -6.70 -28.62
C ARG A 52 -6.46 -7.75 -28.95
N SER A 53 -6.84 -8.78 -29.71
CA SER A 53 -5.96 -9.89 -30.12
C SER A 53 -4.65 -9.42 -30.80
N ALA A 54 -4.73 -8.36 -31.61
CA ALA A 54 -3.57 -7.79 -32.30
C ALA A 54 -2.64 -6.93 -31.41
N SER A 55 -3.09 -6.50 -30.22
CA SER A 55 -2.28 -5.61 -29.37
C SER A 55 -1.25 -6.39 -28.58
N ARG A 56 0.03 -6.03 -28.75
CA ARG A 56 1.13 -6.61 -27.96
C ARG A 56 1.17 -6.11 -26.51
N THR A 57 0.67 -4.90 -26.26
CA THR A 57 0.79 -4.18 -24.99
C THR A 57 -0.43 -4.26 -24.08
N VAL A 58 -1.61 -4.66 -24.58
CA VAL A 58 -2.86 -4.66 -23.79
C VAL A 58 -2.78 -5.48 -22.50
N VAL A 59 -2.04 -6.59 -22.51
CA VAL A 59 -1.84 -7.45 -21.33
C VAL A 59 -0.97 -6.76 -20.28
N VAL A 60 0.05 -5.99 -20.71
CA VAL A 60 0.90 -5.21 -19.81
C VAL A 60 0.07 -4.14 -19.10
N TRP A 61 -0.75 -3.39 -19.85
CA TRP A 61 -1.66 -2.41 -19.27
C TRP A 61 -2.67 -3.04 -18.30
N ALA A 62 -3.26 -4.19 -18.67
CA ALA A 62 -4.15 -4.93 -17.78
C ALA A 62 -3.45 -5.33 -16.49
N LEU A 63 -2.22 -5.83 -16.57
CA LEU A 63 -1.43 -6.23 -15.41
C LEU A 63 -1.12 -5.02 -14.52
N LEU A 64 -0.65 -3.91 -15.09
CA LEU A 64 -0.36 -2.68 -14.34
C LEU A 64 -1.59 -2.15 -13.58
N VAL A 65 -2.76 -2.16 -14.22
CA VAL A 65 -4.03 -1.77 -13.59
C VAL A 65 -4.45 -2.74 -12.49
N THR A 66 -4.28 -4.04 -12.74
CA THR A 66 -4.62 -5.09 -11.77
C THR A 66 -3.76 -4.96 -10.52
N VAL A 67 -2.44 -4.78 -10.69
CA VAL A 67 -1.50 -4.65 -9.58
C VAL A 67 -1.77 -3.38 -8.79
N ILE A 68 -1.84 -2.21 -9.44
CA ILE A 68 -2.06 -0.95 -8.73
C ILE A 68 -3.44 -0.89 -8.05
N GLY A 69 -4.48 -1.42 -8.71
CA GLY A 69 -5.80 -1.58 -8.10
C GLY A 69 -5.76 -2.48 -6.87
N GLY A 70 -5.02 -3.59 -6.95
CA GLY A 70 -4.77 -4.47 -5.81
C GLY A 70 -4.01 -3.80 -4.67
N MET A 71 -3.01 -2.98 -4.97
CA MET A 71 -2.27 -2.23 -3.93
C MET A 71 -3.17 -1.21 -3.22
N PHE A 72 -3.98 -0.43 -3.96
CA PHE A 72 -4.95 0.49 -3.35
C PHE A 72 -6.02 -0.25 -2.55
N GLY A 73 -6.54 -1.37 -3.06
CA GLY A 73 -7.48 -2.21 -2.33
C GLY A 73 -6.88 -2.79 -1.05
N ALA A 74 -5.61 -3.19 -1.08
CA ALA A 74 -4.91 -3.70 0.09
C ALA A 74 -4.68 -2.61 1.13
N ALA A 75 -4.29 -1.40 0.71
CA ALA A 75 -4.18 -0.25 1.58
C ALA A 75 -5.51 0.09 2.27
N ALA A 76 -6.60 0.19 1.49
CA ALA A 76 -7.94 0.47 2.02
C ALA A 76 -8.46 -0.63 2.95
N GLY A 77 -8.32 -1.89 2.55
CA GLY A 77 -8.74 -3.04 3.36
C GLY A 77 -7.93 -3.17 4.66
N SER A 78 -6.64 -2.88 4.62
CA SER A 78 -5.80 -2.82 5.81
C SER A 78 -6.20 -1.69 6.74
N TRP A 79 -6.46 -0.50 6.19
CA TRP A 79 -6.96 0.65 6.96
C TRP A 79 -8.26 0.31 7.70
N VAL A 80 -9.23 -0.31 7.03
CA VAL A 80 -10.46 -0.80 7.70
C VAL A 80 -10.13 -1.82 8.79
N GLY A 81 -9.23 -2.76 8.50
CA GLY A 81 -8.82 -3.80 9.44
C GLY A 81 -8.12 -3.28 10.70
N TRP A 82 -7.51 -2.09 10.66
CA TRP A 82 -6.93 -1.46 11.85
C TRP A 82 -7.97 -1.07 12.91
N HIS A 83 -9.22 -0.86 12.53
CA HIS A 83 -10.32 -0.63 13.48
C HIS A 83 -10.70 -1.87 14.29
N THR A 84 -10.15 -3.04 13.98
CA THR A 84 -10.32 -4.26 14.80
C THR A 84 -9.31 -4.36 15.95
N GLY A 85 -8.30 -3.47 16.00
CA GLY A 85 -7.31 -3.44 17.07
C GLY A 85 -7.87 -2.89 18.39
N GLY A 86 -7.19 -3.23 19.48
CA GLY A 86 -7.51 -2.68 20.81
C GLY A 86 -7.28 -1.17 20.90
N SER A 87 -7.80 -0.56 21.97
CA SER A 87 -7.47 0.82 22.33
C SER A 87 -6.03 0.93 22.82
N LEU A 88 -5.39 2.07 22.59
CA LEU A 88 -4.11 2.37 23.21
C LEU A 88 -4.23 2.40 24.75
N PRO A 89 -3.12 2.16 25.48
CA PRO A 89 -3.11 2.23 26.94
C PRO A 89 -3.58 3.59 27.48
N SER A 90 -4.25 3.56 28.63
CA SER A 90 -4.70 4.78 29.30
C SER A 90 -3.52 5.63 29.82
N PRO A 91 -3.70 6.94 30.03
CA PRO A 91 -2.65 7.79 30.60
C PRO A 91 -2.14 7.32 31.96
N SER A 92 -3.03 6.73 32.77
CA SER A 92 -2.65 6.18 34.08
C SER A 92 -1.74 4.96 33.96
N TRP A 93 -1.97 4.13 32.94
CA TRP A 93 -1.13 2.97 32.65
C TRP A 93 0.24 3.40 32.12
N THR A 94 0.28 4.37 31.19
CA THR A 94 1.54 4.92 30.67
C THR A 94 2.36 5.59 31.78
N ARG A 95 1.70 6.30 32.70
CA ARG A 95 2.36 6.88 33.87
C ARG A 95 2.96 5.81 34.78
N ALA A 96 2.21 4.74 35.05
CA ALA A 96 2.71 3.63 35.86
C ALA A 96 3.92 2.95 35.21
N LEU A 97 3.90 2.76 33.89
CA LEU A 97 5.05 2.26 33.13
C LEU A 97 6.27 3.18 33.30
N LEU A 98 6.09 4.50 33.13
CA LEU A 98 7.17 5.48 33.30
C LEU A 98 7.76 5.47 34.71
N THR A 99 6.92 5.38 35.75
CA THR A 99 7.40 5.27 37.14
C THR A 99 8.22 3.99 37.36
N ASP A 100 7.88 2.90 36.67
CA ASP A 100 8.59 1.63 36.78
C ASP A 100 9.97 1.66 36.08
N VAL A 101 10.02 2.21 34.87
CA VAL A 101 11.26 2.26 34.05
C VAL A 101 12.18 3.42 34.40
N ALA A 102 11.67 4.46 35.09
CA ALA A 102 12.43 5.62 35.52
C ALA A 102 12.08 5.99 36.99
N PRO A 103 12.50 5.18 37.97
CA PRO A 103 12.20 5.42 39.37
C PRO A 103 12.81 6.74 39.85
N GLY A 104 12.01 7.53 40.58
CA GLY A 104 12.44 8.84 41.09
C GLY A 104 12.40 9.97 40.05
N ALA A 105 12.05 9.68 38.80
CA ALA A 105 11.82 10.70 37.77
C ALA A 105 10.50 11.44 38.00
N ALA A 106 10.47 12.73 37.68
CA ALA A 106 9.26 13.54 37.70
C ALA A 106 8.41 13.22 36.47
N VAL A 107 7.39 12.36 36.65
CA VAL A 107 6.52 11.93 35.54
C VAL A 107 5.48 13.00 35.21
N GLY A 108 5.40 13.40 33.94
CA GLY A 108 4.45 14.40 33.47
C GLY A 108 2.99 13.93 33.51
N PRO A 109 2.02 14.86 33.34
CA PRO A 109 0.65 14.50 33.09
C PRO A 109 0.58 13.83 31.70
N GLY A 110 0.54 12.49 31.66
CA GLY A 110 0.38 11.76 30.41
C GLY A 110 -0.82 12.25 29.60
N GLU A 111 -0.65 12.29 28.28
CA GLU A 111 -1.68 12.78 27.36
C GLU A 111 -2.72 11.68 27.09
N PRO A 112 -4.03 12.01 27.02
CA PRO A 112 -5.04 11.05 26.60
C PRO A 112 -4.75 10.60 25.17
N PRO A 113 -4.64 9.27 24.91
CA PRO A 113 -4.42 8.79 23.56
C PRO A 113 -5.60 9.17 22.66
N PRO A 114 -5.35 9.41 21.37
CA PRO A 114 -6.43 9.68 20.43
C PRO A 114 -7.35 8.47 20.30
N SER A 115 -8.65 8.72 20.15
CA SER A 115 -9.67 7.67 19.98
C SER A 115 -9.61 6.98 18.61
N SER A 116 -8.90 7.58 17.65
CA SER A 116 -8.72 7.05 16.30
C SER A 116 -7.46 6.19 16.22
N PRO A 117 -7.45 5.10 15.41
CA PRO A 117 -6.23 4.32 15.18
C PRO A 117 -5.14 5.10 14.42
N PHE A 118 -5.52 6.20 13.75
CA PHE A 118 -4.62 7.07 13.01
C PHE A 118 -4.81 8.54 13.38
N VAL A 119 -3.73 9.29 13.27
CA VAL A 119 -3.69 10.72 13.55
C VAL A 119 -3.01 11.47 12.41
N PHE A 120 -3.33 12.74 12.31
CA PHE A 120 -2.63 13.73 11.51
C PHE A 120 -2.06 14.75 12.48
N GLU A 121 -0.73 14.90 12.52
CA GLU A 121 -0.05 15.81 13.47
C GLU A 121 -0.48 15.59 14.94
N GLY A 122 -0.56 14.32 15.36
CA GLY A 122 -0.90 13.94 16.74
C GLY A 122 -2.38 14.07 17.12
N ARG A 123 -3.24 14.56 16.23
CA ARG A 123 -4.69 14.71 16.47
C ARG A 123 -5.55 13.87 15.51
N PRO A 124 -6.80 13.53 15.88
CA PRO A 124 -7.72 12.88 14.97
C PRO A 124 -7.93 13.71 13.70
N LEU A 125 -7.98 13.04 12.55
CA LEU A 125 -8.17 13.68 11.25
C LEU A 125 -9.55 14.36 11.17
N ARG A 126 -9.57 15.59 10.65
CA ARG A 126 -10.79 16.40 10.45
C ARG A 126 -10.91 16.82 8.99
N TRP A 127 -12.12 17.19 8.58
CA TRP A 127 -12.35 17.73 7.23
C TRP A 127 -11.53 18.99 6.92
N ALA A 128 -11.22 19.80 7.93
CA ALA A 128 -10.37 20.97 7.79
C ALA A 128 -8.93 20.64 7.37
N ASP A 129 -8.48 19.39 7.56
CA ASP A 129 -7.12 18.95 7.24
C ASP A 129 -6.99 18.52 5.76
N THR A 130 -8.08 18.58 4.98
CA THR A 130 -8.10 18.12 3.58
C THR A 130 -7.08 18.86 2.72
N ASP A 131 -6.96 20.17 2.90
CA ASP A 131 -6.01 20.99 2.14
C ASP A 131 -4.57 20.59 2.48
N ASP A 132 -4.25 20.38 3.75
CA ASP A 132 -2.93 19.93 4.19
C ASP A 132 -2.59 18.53 3.65
N LEU A 133 -3.56 17.61 3.68
CA LEU A 133 -3.40 16.27 3.10
C LEU A 133 -3.16 16.32 1.58
N LEU A 134 -3.90 17.18 0.85
CA LEU A 134 -3.76 17.31 -0.60
C LEU A 134 -2.48 18.05 -0.99
N LEU A 135 -2.09 19.09 -0.26
CA LEU A 135 -1.03 20.01 -0.65
C LEU A 135 0.34 19.66 -0.05
N GLY A 136 0.53 18.40 0.36
CA GLY A 136 1.86 17.82 0.58
C GLY A 136 2.25 17.59 2.05
N ARG A 137 1.37 17.90 3.02
CA ARG A 137 1.59 17.53 4.43
C ARG A 137 1.06 16.15 4.77
N GLY A 138 0.53 15.41 3.79
CA GLY A 138 0.05 14.03 3.99
C GLY A 138 1.09 13.07 4.60
N GLY A 139 2.39 13.40 4.58
CA GLY A 139 3.42 12.63 5.29
C GLY A 139 3.26 12.59 6.82
N GLU A 140 2.49 13.51 7.40
CA GLU A 140 2.24 13.59 8.86
C GLU A 140 1.10 12.67 9.34
N TYR A 141 0.47 11.94 8.41
CA TYR A 141 -0.55 10.96 8.74
C TYR A 141 0.09 9.64 9.14
N GLN A 142 -0.13 9.22 10.38
CA GLN A 142 0.55 8.07 10.98
C GLN A 142 -0.37 7.29 11.92
N ALA A 143 0.10 6.13 12.37
CA ALA A 143 -0.55 5.38 13.44
C ALA A 143 -0.60 6.23 14.71
N ALA A 144 -1.73 6.19 15.41
CA ALA A 144 -1.86 6.81 16.71
C ALA A 144 -0.92 6.14 17.72
N VAL A 145 -0.27 6.96 18.53
CA VAL A 145 0.66 6.56 19.58
C VAL A 145 0.17 7.10 20.94
N ALA A 146 0.42 6.36 22.01
CA ALA A 146 0.28 6.87 23.36
C ALA A 146 1.65 7.30 23.88
N THR A 147 1.81 8.58 24.18
CA THR A 147 3.08 9.15 24.62
C THR A 147 3.09 9.42 26.12
N GLY A 148 4.30 9.46 26.69
CA GLY A 148 4.53 10.00 28.02
C GLY A 148 6.00 10.33 28.22
N TRP A 149 6.28 11.18 29.20
CA TRP A 149 7.63 11.61 29.51
C TRP A 149 7.86 11.70 31.02
N ALA A 150 9.12 11.55 31.42
CA ALA A 150 9.57 11.75 32.79
C ALA A 150 10.91 12.49 32.81
N GLY A 151 11.00 13.52 33.66
CA GLY A 151 12.23 14.28 33.88
C GLY A 151 13.14 13.55 34.86
N LEU A 152 14.37 13.28 34.44
CA LEU A 152 15.41 12.66 35.26
C LEU A 152 16.13 13.71 36.12
N PRO A 153 16.67 13.31 37.29
CA PRO A 153 17.51 14.18 38.11
C PRO A 153 18.72 14.73 37.33
N ARG A 154 19.21 15.91 37.75
CA ARG A 154 20.43 16.50 37.16
C ARG A 154 21.63 15.58 37.33
N GLY A 155 22.41 15.44 36.26
CA GLY A 155 23.58 14.56 36.24
C GLY A 155 23.26 13.06 36.17
N ALA A 156 22.01 12.70 35.86
CA ALA A 156 21.66 11.31 35.60
C ALA A 156 22.51 10.72 34.45
N ASP A 157 23.00 9.51 34.66
CA ASP A 157 23.68 8.73 33.63
C ASP A 157 22.65 8.15 32.66
N LEU A 158 22.63 8.69 31.43
CA LEU A 158 21.64 8.33 30.40
C LEU A 158 21.79 6.88 29.92
N GLU A 159 23.01 6.37 29.89
CA GLU A 159 23.29 5.00 29.46
C GLU A 159 22.88 4.01 30.55
N ALA A 160 23.24 4.30 31.81
CA ALA A 160 22.78 3.50 32.94
C ALA A 160 21.26 3.51 33.07
N GLN A 161 20.61 4.66 32.83
CA GLN A 161 19.16 4.78 32.86
C GLN A 161 18.49 3.97 31.74
N ALA A 162 19.00 4.02 30.51
CA ALA A 162 18.49 3.22 29.40
C ALA A 162 18.67 1.71 29.67
N ALA A 163 19.83 1.30 30.19
CA ALA A 163 20.09 -0.09 30.58
C ALA A 163 19.17 -0.57 31.71
N TYR A 164 18.93 0.27 32.73
CA TYR A 164 17.96 -0.01 33.78
C TYR A 164 16.56 -0.23 33.21
N ALA A 165 16.09 0.70 32.37
CA ALA A 165 14.76 0.61 31.74
C ALA A 165 14.61 -0.67 30.90
N ALA A 166 15.62 -1.00 30.10
CA ALA A 166 15.64 -2.23 29.30
C ALA A 166 15.55 -3.49 30.18
N ASN A 167 16.37 -3.59 31.23
CA ASN A 167 16.34 -4.71 32.16
C ASN A 167 15.00 -4.82 32.89
N ARG A 168 14.41 -3.68 33.27
CA ARG A 168 13.13 -3.64 33.96
C ARG A 168 11.98 -4.10 33.07
N LEU A 169 11.96 -3.66 31.81
CA LEU A 169 10.99 -4.11 30.81
C LEU A 169 11.12 -5.62 30.55
N ALA A 170 12.35 -6.11 30.37
CA ALA A 170 12.60 -7.54 30.20
C ALA A 170 12.09 -8.36 31.40
N ALA A 171 12.35 -7.90 32.62
CA ALA A 171 11.88 -8.53 33.86
C ALA A 171 10.35 -8.54 34.01
N THR A 172 9.63 -7.65 33.30
CA THR A 172 8.16 -7.53 33.31
C THR A 172 7.51 -8.12 32.06
N GLY A 173 8.24 -8.99 31.35
CA GLY A 173 7.73 -9.80 30.26
C GLY A 173 7.79 -9.14 28.87
N TRP A 174 8.46 -7.99 28.74
CA TRP A 174 8.68 -7.40 27.41
C TRP A 174 9.84 -8.10 26.69
N THR A 175 9.69 -8.27 25.39
CA THR A 175 10.80 -8.65 24.51
C THR A 175 11.54 -7.39 24.10
N VAL A 176 12.71 -7.14 24.71
CA VAL A 176 13.51 -5.95 24.46
C VAL A 176 14.49 -6.18 23.30
N HIS A 177 14.51 -5.25 22.35
CA HIS A 177 15.46 -5.24 21.25
C HIS A 177 16.75 -4.49 21.62
N THR A 178 17.84 -4.78 20.93
CA THR A 178 19.15 -4.20 21.23
C THR A 178 19.09 -2.68 21.24
N PRO A 179 19.52 -2.02 22.33
CA PRO A 179 19.62 -0.57 22.38
C PRO A 179 20.52 -0.04 21.28
N THR A 180 20.06 1.01 20.61
CA THR A 180 20.81 1.70 19.58
C THR A 180 21.13 3.10 20.09
N ARG A 181 22.40 3.48 20.00
CA ARG A 181 22.79 4.86 20.19
C ARG A 181 22.59 5.58 18.87
N THR A 182 21.68 6.54 18.84
CA THR A 182 21.46 7.32 17.62
C THR A 182 22.38 8.53 17.66
N GLU A 183 23.34 8.57 16.75
CA GLU A 183 24.12 9.78 16.48
C GLU A 183 23.29 10.69 15.56
N VAL A 184 23.14 11.96 15.95
CA VAL A 184 22.40 12.93 15.15
C VAL A 184 23.35 13.56 14.14
N ASP A 185 23.45 12.96 12.95
CA ASP A 185 24.27 13.49 11.87
C ASP A 185 23.71 14.82 11.32
N GLY A 186 24.59 15.81 11.14
CA GLY A 186 24.28 17.05 10.40
C GLY A 186 23.81 18.25 11.24
N CYS A 187 23.73 18.13 12.56
CA CYS A 187 23.53 19.30 13.42
C CYS A 187 24.85 19.98 13.77
N GLY A 188 25.16 21.13 13.16
CA GLY A 188 26.32 21.94 13.52
C GLY A 188 26.22 22.68 14.86
N SER A 189 25.37 22.24 15.80
CA SER A 189 25.15 22.93 17.09
C SER A 189 25.22 21.96 18.28
N GLU A 190 25.72 22.45 19.42
CA GLU A 190 25.81 21.72 20.72
C GLU A 190 24.48 21.14 21.23
N ARG A 191 23.36 21.46 20.59
CA ARG A 191 22.01 20.98 20.95
C ARG A 191 21.69 19.57 20.46
N CYS A 192 22.50 18.99 19.58
CA CYS A 192 22.28 17.64 19.10
C CYS A 192 23.24 16.68 19.81
N GLN A 193 22.88 16.31 21.04
CA GLN A 193 23.57 15.28 21.79
C GLN A 193 23.02 13.91 21.40
N PRO A 194 23.88 12.87 21.35
CA PRO A 194 23.42 11.52 21.06
C PRO A 194 22.41 11.07 22.13
N TRP A 195 21.39 10.35 21.72
CA TRP A 195 20.42 9.74 22.64
C TRP A 195 20.46 8.22 22.57
N ASN A 196 20.05 7.61 23.67
CA ASN A 196 19.89 6.16 23.75
C ASN A 196 18.43 5.85 23.43
N ASN A 197 18.18 4.99 22.46
CA ASN A 197 16.85 4.47 22.22
C ASN A 197 16.85 2.96 22.13
N PHE A 198 15.70 2.37 22.44
CA PHE A 198 15.46 0.98 22.17
C PHE A 198 13.96 0.75 22.00
N THR A 199 13.63 -0.41 21.45
CA THR A 199 12.24 -0.84 21.32
C THR A 199 11.99 -2.10 22.11
N ALA A 200 10.78 -2.27 22.58
CA ALA A 200 10.34 -3.44 23.31
C ALA A 200 8.93 -3.83 22.88
N ALA A 201 8.61 -5.12 22.80
CA ALA A 201 7.27 -5.60 22.44
C ALA A 201 6.67 -6.44 23.56
N ARG A 202 5.37 -6.26 23.83
CA ARG A 202 4.59 -7.10 24.73
C ARG A 202 3.14 -7.13 24.27
N ASP A 203 2.59 -8.33 24.11
CA ASP A 203 1.23 -8.56 23.62
C ASP A 203 0.97 -7.86 22.27
N ASP A 204 0.03 -6.92 22.23
CA ASP A 204 -0.33 -6.12 21.06
C ASP A 204 0.33 -4.73 21.04
N LEU A 205 1.34 -4.49 21.89
CA LEU A 205 2.01 -3.21 22.03
C LEU A 205 3.50 -3.28 21.64
N VAL A 206 3.93 -2.21 20.98
CA VAL A 206 5.35 -1.88 20.74
C VAL A 206 5.63 -0.60 21.50
N LEU A 207 6.65 -0.64 22.35
CA LEU A 207 7.19 0.49 23.08
C LEU A 207 8.46 0.95 22.37
N THR A 208 8.54 2.25 22.06
CA THR A 208 9.79 2.94 21.79
C THR A 208 10.12 3.78 23.02
N LEU A 209 11.33 3.62 23.54
CA LEU A 209 11.82 4.40 24.68
C LEU A 209 13.06 5.16 24.25
N ASP A 210 13.04 6.48 24.47
CA ASP A 210 14.18 7.36 24.21
C ASP A 210 14.65 7.99 25.53
N VAL A 211 15.96 8.05 25.72
CA VAL A 211 16.62 8.75 26.83
C VAL A 211 17.55 9.79 26.24
N TYR A 212 17.18 11.06 26.38
CA TYR A 212 17.89 12.18 25.75
C TYR A 212 18.03 13.37 26.71
N PRO A 213 19.07 14.21 26.56
CA PRO A 213 19.20 15.45 27.30
C PRO A 213 18.18 16.48 26.81
N ALA A 214 17.50 17.20 27.71
CA ALA A 214 16.52 18.20 27.30
C ALA A 214 17.20 19.42 26.65
N PRO A 215 16.65 19.98 25.56
CA PRO A 215 17.29 21.08 24.80
C PRO A 215 17.44 22.38 25.59
N ASP A 216 16.62 22.60 26.62
CA ASP A 216 16.55 23.86 27.37
C ASP A 216 16.99 23.73 28.85
N ALA A 217 17.31 22.54 29.35
CA ALA A 217 17.48 22.32 30.79
C ALA A 217 18.61 21.35 31.12
N GLN A 218 19.22 21.59 32.28
CA GLN A 218 20.18 20.71 32.96
C GLN A 218 19.61 19.34 33.37
N GLU A 219 18.53 18.89 32.74
CA GLU A 219 17.72 17.73 33.11
C GLU A 219 17.54 16.84 31.87
N ALA A 220 17.72 15.55 32.06
CA ALA A 220 17.50 14.58 31.00
C ALA A 220 16.05 14.10 31.01
N THR A 221 15.56 13.61 29.88
CA THR A 221 14.18 13.16 29.72
C THR A 221 14.17 11.70 29.27
N VAL A 222 13.28 10.91 29.87
CA VAL A 222 12.86 9.61 29.34
C VAL A 222 11.51 9.84 28.66
N SER A 223 11.41 9.56 27.37
CA SER A 223 10.14 9.50 26.66
C SER A 223 9.78 8.06 26.32
N VAL A 224 8.49 7.76 26.37
CA VAL A 224 7.93 6.51 25.88
C VAL A 224 6.87 6.82 24.83
N ALA A 225 6.91 6.07 23.74
CA ALA A 225 5.86 6.03 22.72
C ALA A 225 5.36 4.59 22.60
N LEU A 226 4.07 4.40 22.82
CA LEU A 226 3.41 3.10 22.74
C LEU A 226 2.55 3.05 21.48
N GLU A 227 2.86 2.09 20.63
CA GLU A 227 2.17 1.79 19.38
C GLU A 227 1.48 0.43 19.47
N ARG A 228 0.50 0.22 18.60
CA ARG A 228 -0.10 -1.11 18.42
C ARG A 228 0.69 -1.89 17.39
N VAL A 229 0.86 -3.18 17.64
CA VAL A 229 1.24 -4.15 16.61
C VAL A 229 0.15 -4.21 15.55
N THR A 230 0.53 -4.42 14.29
CA THR A 230 -0.42 -4.54 13.18
C THR A 230 -1.45 -5.65 13.45
N PRO A 231 -2.74 -5.31 13.64
CA PRO A 231 -3.75 -6.28 14.01
C PRO A 231 -3.97 -7.30 12.89
N ALA A 232 -4.40 -8.51 13.25
CA ALA A 232 -4.69 -9.56 12.26
C ALA A 232 -5.74 -9.10 11.24
N GLY A 233 -6.72 -8.30 11.67
CA GLY A 233 -7.72 -7.69 10.81
C GLY A 233 -7.12 -6.80 9.72
N ALA A 234 -6.05 -6.05 9.99
CA ALA A 234 -5.36 -5.25 8.98
C ALA A 234 -4.68 -6.12 7.91
N ARG A 235 -4.07 -7.24 8.31
CA ARG A 235 -3.44 -8.19 7.38
C ARG A 235 -4.47 -8.92 6.51
N VAL A 236 -5.53 -9.44 7.13
CA VAL A 236 -6.63 -10.13 6.42
C VAL A 236 -7.39 -9.15 5.54
N GLY A 237 -7.74 -7.98 6.07
CA GLY A 237 -8.41 -6.91 5.33
C GLY A 237 -7.59 -6.44 4.14
N GLY A 238 -6.27 -6.28 4.29
CA GLY A 238 -5.38 -5.95 3.18
C GLY A 238 -5.34 -7.04 2.11
N ALA A 239 -5.21 -8.31 2.49
CA ALA A 239 -5.21 -9.41 1.53
C ALA A 239 -6.53 -9.51 0.75
N LEU A 240 -7.67 -9.44 1.44
CA LEU A 240 -8.99 -9.51 0.82
C LEU A 240 -9.29 -8.28 -0.03
N GLY A 241 -9.04 -7.09 0.51
CA GLY A 241 -9.23 -5.82 -0.20
C GLY A 241 -8.39 -5.77 -1.47
N GLY A 242 -7.13 -6.21 -1.40
CA GLY A 242 -6.25 -6.26 -2.56
C GLY A 242 -6.72 -7.25 -3.62
N LEU A 243 -7.13 -8.46 -3.23
CA LEU A 243 -7.65 -9.44 -4.18
C LEU A 243 -8.92 -8.96 -4.88
N VAL A 244 -9.89 -8.43 -4.11
CA VAL A 244 -11.15 -7.92 -4.65
C VAL A 244 -10.90 -6.74 -5.60
N ALA A 245 -10.07 -5.78 -5.22
CA ALA A 245 -9.77 -4.62 -6.04
C ALA A 245 -8.97 -4.99 -7.30
N ALA A 246 -8.03 -5.94 -7.22
CA ALA A 246 -7.29 -6.43 -8.38
C ALA A 246 -8.24 -7.08 -9.42
N VAL A 247 -9.14 -7.97 -8.96
CA VAL A 247 -10.15 -8.60 -9.83
C VAL A 247 -11.07 -7.55 -10.44
N ALA A 248 -11.59 -6.61 -9.63
CA ALA A 248 -12.45 -5.54 -10.11
C ALA A 248 -11.74 -4.67 -11.17
N ALA A 249 -10.50 -4.25 -10.90
CA ALA A 249 -9.69 -3.44 -11.80
C ALA A 249 -9.42 -4.17 -13.14
N PHE A 250 -9.10 -5.47 -13.09
CA PHE A 250 -8.95 -6.29 -14.29
C PHE A 250 -10.24 -6.37 -15.11
N LEU A 251 -11.38 -6.59 -14.46
CA LEU A 251 -12.68 -6.70 -15.13
C LEU A 251 -13.12 -5.38 -15.77
N VAL A 252 -12.94 -4.27 -15.05
CA VAL A 252 -13.23 -2.91 -15.53
C VAL A 252 -12.33 -2.56 -16.71
N PHE A 253 -11.03 -2.83 -16.62
CA PHE A 253 -10.10 -2.63 -17.73
C PHE A 253 -10.48 -3.48 -18.95
N GLY A 254 -10.79 -4.77 -18.74
CA GLY A 254 -11.21 -5.67 -19.81
C GLY A 254 -12.51 -5.24 -20.48
N TRP A 255 -13.47 -4.71 -19.71
CA TRP A 255 -14.68 -4.11 -20.24
C TRP A 255 -14.38 -2.88 -21.12
N ALA A 256 -13.59 -1.93 -20.61
CA ALA A 256 -13.24 -0.71 -21.33
C ALA A 256 -12.40 -1.00 -22.59
N SER A 257 -11.46 -1.95 -22.49
CA SER A 257 -10.63 -2.41 -23.60
C SER A 257 -11.46 -3.03 -24.73
N ARG A 258 -12.46 -3.86 -24.40
CA ARG A 258 -13.39 -4.46 -25.37
C ARG A 258 -14.29 -3.41 -26.04
N ARG A 259 -14.82 -2.45 -25.27
CA ARG A 259 -15.66 -1.36 -25.79
C ARG A 259 -14.91 -0.53 -26.83
N THR A 260 -13.69 -0.12 -26.49
CA THR A 260 -12.86 0.74 -27.34
C THR A 260 -12.08 0.01 -28.44
N GLY A 261 -12.03 -1.33 -28.38
CA GLY A 261 -11.41 -2.17 -29.41
C GLY A 261 -12.28 -2.39 -30.66
N ARG A 262 -13.57 -2.03 -30.60
CA ARG A 262 -14.49 -2.18 -31.73
C ARG A 262 -14.14 -1.18 -32.85
N PRO A 263 -14.23 -1.61 -34.13
CA PRO A 263 -14.16 -0.68 -35.26
C PRO A 263 -15.18 0.46 -35.10
N GLY A 264 -14.82 1.69 -35.46
CA GLY A 264 -15.72 2.85 -35.43
C GLY A 264 -15.96 3.51 -34.06
N HIS A 265 -15.24 3.13 -33.00
CA HIS A 265 -15.37 3.83 -31.71
C HIS A 265 -14.77 5.27 -31.79
N PRO A 266 -15.58 6.33 -31.63
CA PRO A 266 -15.16 7.71 -31.92
C PRO A 266 -14.05 8.21 -31.00
N ALA A 267 -14.03 7.74 -29.74
CA ALA A 267 -13.14 8.24 -28.70
C ALA A 267 -11.90 7.34 -28.43
N ARG A 268 -11.47 6.47 -29.35
CA ARG A 268 -10.42 5.46 -29.05
C ARG A 268 -9.12 6.08 -28.52
N LEU A 269 -8.63 7.16 -29.14
CA LEU A 269 -7.44 7.89 -28.67
C LEU A 269 -7.74 8.73 -27.41
N ALA A 270 -8.93 9.33 -27.36
CA ALA A 270 -9.38 10.14 -26.23
C ALA A 270 -9.58 9.34 -24.94
N VAL A 271 -9.83 8.02 -25.00
CA VAL A 271 -9.85 7.13 -23.83
C VAL A 271 -8.43 6.80 -23.36
N MET A 272 -7.50 6.60 -24.30
CA MET A 272 -6.15 6.11 -23.99
C MET A 272 -5.29 7.15 -23.27
N PHE A 273 -5.37 8.41 -23.70
CA PHE A 273 -4.59 9.49 -23.08
C PHE A 273 -4.90 9.68 -21.58
N PRO A 274 -6.15 9.95 -21.14
CA PRO A 274 -6.45 10.11 -19.72
C PRO A 274 -6.19 8.83 -18.94
N PHE A 275 -6.39 7.66 -19.52
CA PHE A 275 -6.02 6.40 -18.88
C PHE A 275 -4.52 6.30 -18.59
N ALA A 276 -3.68 6.61 -19.58
CA ALA A 276 -2.22 6.56 -19.43
C ALA A 276 -1.73 7.59 -18.42
N VAL A 277 -2.28 8.81 -18.45
CA VAL A 277 -1.99 9.86 -17.46
C VAL A 277 -2.41 9.42 -16.07
N GLY A 278 -3.62 8.88 -15.90
CA GLY A 278 -4.10 8.38 -14.62
C GLY A 278 -3.20 7.27 -14.05
N LEU A 279 -2.78 6.33 -14.90
CA LEU A 279 -1.90 5.25 -14.48
C LEU A 279 -0.50 5.75 -14.10
N LEU A 280 0.04 6.74 -14.83
CA LEU A 280 1.30 7.38 -14.49
C LEU A 280 1.23 8.08 -13.13
N LEU A 281 0.14 8.81 -12.87
CA LEU A 281 -0.09 9.52 -11.60
C LEU A 281 -0.25 8.57 -10.40
N TRP A 282 -0.71 7.34 -10.62
CA TRP A 282 -0.75 6.32 -9.57
C TRP A 282 0.59 5.60 -9.38
N TRP A 283 1.26 5.19 -10.46
CA TRP A 283 2.50 4.43 -10.38
C TRP A 283 3.72 5.26 -9.98
N GLY A 284 3.79 6.54 -10.39
CA GLY A 284 4.91 7.41 -10.05
C GLY A 284 5.16 7.47 -8.53
N PRO A 285 4.15 7.86 -7.72
CA PRO A 285 4.21 7.83 -6.27
C PRO A 285 4.51 6.45 -5.69
N ALA A 286 3.85 5.39 -6.18
CA ALA A 286 4.04 4.05 -5.65
C ALA A 286 5.49 3.55 -5.84
N LEU A 287 6.10 3.79 -7.00
CA LEU A 287 7.50 3.42 -7.24
C LEU A 287 8.48 4.23 -6.39
N ALA A 288 8.23 5.53 -6.22
CA ALA A 288 9.04 6.38 -5.34
C ALA A 288 8.93 5.92 -3.87
N ALA A 289 7.72 5.59 -3.44
CA ALA A 289 7.44 5.12 -2.09
C ALA A 289 8.06 3.77 -1.77
N ILE A 290 7.98 2.78 -2.68
CA ILE A 290 8.61 1.46 -2.49
C ILE A 290 10.09 1.59 -2.15
N ARG A 291 10.83 2.44 -2.87
CA ARG A 291 12.25 2.67 -2.60
C ARG A 291 12.47 3.27 -1.20
N ARG A 292 11.69 4.30 -0.84
CA ARG A 292 11.78 4.97 0.45
C ARG A 292 11.48 3.99 1.59
N VAL A 293 10.35 3.29 1.51
CA VAL A 293 9.91 2.38 2.56
C VAL A 293 10.87 1.18 2.68
N ALA A 294 11.36 0.62 1.58
CA ALA A 294 12.36 -0.44 1.62
C ALA A 294 13.63 -0.02 2.38
N SER A 295 14.14 1.18 2.11
CA SER A 295 15.31 1.72 2.83
C SER A 295 15.04 1.97 4.32
N GLN A 296 13.80 2.31 4.68
CA GLN A 296 13.41 2.50 6.08
C GLN A 296 13.27 1.15 6.80
N THR A 297 12.74 0.13 6.13
CA THR A 297 12.49 -1.19 6.76
C THR A 297 13.75 -1.94 7.18
N GLU A 298 14.92 -1.61 6.64
CA GLU A 298 16.19 -2.26 7.01
C GLU A 298 16.60 -1.99 8.48
N GLY A 299 16.11 -0.90 9.08
CA GLY A 299 16.41 -0.53 10.47
C GLY A 299 15.26 -0.68 11.46
N TRP A 300 14.04 -1.03 11.01
CA TRP A 300 12.86 -0.99 11.88
C TRP A 300 12.69 -2.28 12.70
N PRO A 301 12.22 -2.17 13.96
CA PRO A 301 11.79 -3.33 14.73
C PRO A 301 10.66 -4.05 13.97
N ARG A 302 10.75 -5.38 13.85
CA ARG A 302 9.80 -6.18 13.04
C ARG A 302 8.33 -6.09 13.50
N ALA A 303 8.08 -5.55 14.69
CA ALA A 303 6.76 -5.51 15.31
C ALA A 303 5.86 -4.36 14.80
N SER A 304 6.44 -3.21 14.41
CA SER A 304 5.73 -2.07 13.80
C SER A 304 6.18 -1.90 12.35
N GLY A 305 5.65 -2.71 11.45
CA GLY A 305 5.94 -2.55 10.02
C GLY A 305 5.27 -1.28 9.44
N PRO A 306 5.82 -0.70 8.36
CA PRO A 306 5.18 0.39 7.64
C PRO A 306 3.80 -0.02 7.16
N GLN A 307 2.90 0.93 7.13
CA GLN A 307 1.50 0.70 6.83
C GLN A 307 1.34 0.52 5.32
N LEU A 308 0.37 -0.29 4.88
CA LEU A 308 0.26 -0.66 3.46
C LEU A 308 0.04 0.55 2.54
N TRP A 309 -0.54 1.64 3.03
CA TRP A 309 -0.68 2.88 2.26
C TRP A 309 0.64 3.64 2.08
N ASP A 310 1.62 3.47 2.95
CA ASP A 310 2.93 4.12 2.80
C ASP A 310 3.63 3.60 1.55
N TRP A 311 3.46 2.32 1.21
CA TRP A 311 4.03 1.69 0.01
C TRP A 311 3.44 2.20 -1.31
N ILE A 312 2.28 2.85 -1.29
CA ILE A 312 1.67 3.53 -2.44
C ILE A 312 1.83 5.06 -2.36
N GLY A 313 2.63 5.53 -1.40
CA GLY A 313 2.92 6.95 -1.20
C GLY A 313 1.72 7.75 -0.69
N GLN A 314 0.74 7.09 -0.05
CA GLN A 314 -0.41 7.77 0.53
C GLN A 314 -0.19 8.00 2.03
N PRO A 315 -0.69 9.12 2.59
CA PRO A 315 -1.36 10.23 1.90
C PRO A 315 -0.42 11.31 1.37
N ALA A 316 0.91 11.16 1.45
CA ALA A 316 1.87 12.16 0.97
C ALA A 316 1.66 12.61 -0.49
N PHE A 317 1.15 11.73 -1.35
CA PHE A 317 0.83 12.01 -2.76
C PHE A 317 -0.68 11.95 -3.04
N LEU A 318 -1.52 12.38 -2.09
CA LEU A 318 -2.98 12.31 -2.23
C LEU A 318 -3.50 13.12 -3.42
N LEU A 319 -2.95 14.30 -3.70
CA LEU A 319 -3.34 15.09 -4.87
C LEU A 319 -3.11 14.35 -6.19
N LEU A 320 -1.96 13.66 -6.34
CA LEU A 320 -1.68 12.86 -7.53
C LEU A 320 -2.64 11.67 -7.64
N PHE A 321 -3.00 11.06 -6.52
CA PHE A 321 -4.01 10.01 -6.48
C PHE A 321 -5.40 10.50 -6.92
N VAL A 322 -5.85 11.65 -6.41
CA VAL A 322 -7.15 12.26 -6.77
C VAL A 322 -7.16 12.67 -8.24
N ALA A 323 -6.08 13.30 -8.73
CA ALA A 323 -5.93 13.64 -10.14
C ALA A 323 -5.95 12.38 -11.02
N GLY A 324 -5.18 11.35 -10.65
CA GLY A 324 -5.15 10.08 -11.37
C GLY A 324 -6.51 9.39 -11.42
N THR A 325 -7.25 9.43 -10.32
CA THR A 325 -8.62 8.90 -10.23
C THR A 325 -9.59 9.67 -11.13
N SER A 326 -9.48 11.00 -11.17
CA SER A 326 -10.28 11.85 -12.06
C SER A 326 -10.03 11.52 -13.54
N PHE A 327 -8.76 11.33 -13.92
CA PHE A 327 -8.39 10.92 -15.28
C PHE A 327 -8.87 9.50 -15.62
N ALA A 328 -8.74 8.55 -14.70
CA ALA A 328 -9.26 7.19 -14.90
C ALA A 328 -10.79 7.17 -15.04
N ALA A 329 -11.50 7.95 -14.21
CA ALA A 329 -12.95 8.10 -14.30
C ALA A 329 -13.38 8.71 -15.64
N LEU A 330 -12.72 9.78 -16.10
CA LEU A 330 -12.94 10.37 -17.42
C LEU A 330 -12.74 9.34 -18.54
N SER A 331 -11.68 8.53 -18.46
CA SER A 331 -11.42 7.46 -19.43
C SER A 331 -12.57 6.43 -19.47
N LEU A 332 -13.10 6.04 -18.31
CA LEU A 332 -14.23 5.11 -18.23
C LEU A 332 -15.52 5.73 -18.79
N LEU A 333 -15.78 7.00 -18.52
CA LEU A 333 -16.92 7.74 -19.11
C LEU A 333 -16.81 7.78 -20.63
N LEU A 334 -15.63 8.07 -21.17
CA LEU A 334 -15.39 8.07 -22.62
C LEU A 334 -15.51 6.67 -23.24
N ALA A 335 -15.12 5.61 -22.52
CA ALA A 335 -15.31 4.22 -22.95
C ALA A 335 -16.79 3.77 -22.89
N ALA A 336 -17.61 4.48 -22.10
CA ALA A 336 -19.04 4.22 -22.00
C ALA A 336 -19.84 4.77 -23.19
N VAL A 337 -19.28 5.69 -23.98
CA VAL A 337 -19.91 6.28 -25.17
C VAL A 337 -20.24 5.18 -26.20
N PRO A 338 -21.47 5.14 -26.75
CA PRO A 338 -21.84 4.17 -27.76
C PRO A 338 -21.08 4.40 -29.09
N PRO A 339 -20.74 3.33 -29.84
CA PRO A 339 -20.15 3.47 -31.17
C PRO A 339 -21.17 4.07 -32.17
N HIS A 340 -20.69 4.83 -33.15
CA HIS A 340 -21.56 5.39 -34.19
C HIS A 340 -22.10 4.27 -35.11
N PRO A 341 -23.42 4.17 -35.30
CA PRO A 341 -24.03 3.10 -36.09
C PRO A 341 -23.70 3.19 -37.59
N GLU A 342 -23.56 4.40 -38.14
CA GLU A 342 -23.37 4.63 -39.58
C GLU A 342 -22.04 4.08 -40.14
N LEU A 343 -21.02 3.88 -39.30
CA LEU A 343 -19.74 3.30 -39.72
C LEU A 343 -19.73 1.77 -39.75
N LEU A 344 -20.80 1.11 -39.27
CA LEU A 344 -20.93 -0.35 -39.30
C LEU A 344 -21.55 -0.85 -40.62
N GLU A 345 -22.28 0.00 -41.35
CA GLU A 345 -22.95 -0.36 -42.61
C GLU A 345 -22.03 -0.31 -43.83
N THR A 346 -20.90 0.40 -43.78
CA THR A 346 -19.96 0.51 -44.91
C THR A 346 -18.97 -0.64 -45.02
N ALA A 347 -19.07 -1.67 -44.19
CA ALA A 347 -18.25 -2.88 -44.37
C ALA A 347 -18.76 -3.58 -45.64
N PRO A 348 -17.96 -3.67 -46.73
CA PRO A 348 -18.41 -4.25 -47.98
C PRO A 348 -18.90 -5.68 -47.70
N THR A 349 -20.18 -5.93 -47.98
CA THR A 349 -20.69 -7.29 -48.10
C THR A 349 -19.74 -8.04 -49.01
N PRO A 350 -19.09 -9.13 -48.56
CA PRO A 350 -18.24 -9.92 -49.43
C PRO A 350 -19.12 -10.34 -50.61
N THR A 351 -18.84 -9.79 -51.78
CA THR A 351 -19.48 -10.20 -53.02
C THR A 351 -19.20 -11.67 -53.16
N SER A 352 -20.25 -12.47 -53.01
CA SER A 352 -20.23 -13.90 -53.29
C SER A 352 -20.08 -14.05 -54.80
N ASP A 353 -18.86 -13.91 -55.30
CA ASP A 353 -18.46 -14.43 -56.61
C ASP A 353 -18.39 -15.96 -56.48
N THR A 354 -19.56 -16.58 -56.44
CA THR A 354 -19.75 -17.97 -56.83
C THR A 354 -19.73 -18.02 -58.34
N THR A 355 -18.54 -18.21 -58.91
CA THR A 355 -18.38 -18.79 -60.25
C THR A 355 -18.37 -20.31 -60.09
N GLY A 356 -19.41 -20.94 -60.62
CA GLY A 356 -19.60 -22.38 -60.75
C GLY A 356 -20.75 -22.64 -61.71
#